data_AF-A0A7C6Y2U6-F1
#
_entry.id   AF-A0A7C6Y2U6-F1
#
_cell.length_a   1.000
_cell.length_b   1.000
_cell.length_c   1.000
_cell.angle_alpha   90.00
_cell.angle_beta   90.00
_cell.angle_gamma   90.00
#
_symmetry.space_group_name_H-M   'P 1'
#
loop_
_entity.id
_entity.type
_entity.pdbx_description
1 polymer ?
#
loop_
_entity_poly.entity_id
_entity_poly.type
_entity_poly.pdbx_seq_one_letter_code
_entity_poly.pdbx_strand_id
1 'polypeptide(L)'
;MSQIKNIQLEYERLKALFSSVDSSKSELVDNLINEAAFMRIELDNLKHQIKKYGAIQISSKGNQRQTEAAKYYTKLVNSYGTVIKTLN
;
A
#
# COMPACT_ATOMS: atom_id res chain seq x y z
N MET A 1 -9.12 4.06 15.28
CA MET A 1 -10.00 3.78 14.12
C MET A 1 -9.68 2.37 13.63
N SER A 2 -10.68 1.57 13.26
CA SER A 2 -10.43 0.23 12.72
C SER A 2 -9.75 0.32 11.35
N GLN A 3 -8.85 -0.62 11.06
CA GLN A 3 -8.11 -0.70 9.79
C GLN A 3 -9.05 -0.67 8.57
N ILE A 4 -10.19 -1.36 8.68
CA ILE A 4 -11.27 -1.38 7.68
C ILE A 4 -11.80 0.03 7.38
N LYS A 5 -11.97 0.87 8.42
CA LYS A 5 -12.47 2.25 8.22
C LYS A 5 -11.48 3.11 7.43
N ASN A 6 -10.19 2.93 7.69
CA ASN A 6 -9.15 3.67 6.96
C ASN A 6 -9.07 3.22 5.50
N ILE A 7 -9.23 1.92 5.24
CA ILE A 7 -9.27 1.38 3.87
C ILE A 7 -10.49 1.93 3.13
N GLN A 8 -11.69 1.92 3.74
CA GLN A 8 -12.88 2.49 3.10
C GLN A 8 -12.71 3.98 2.80
N LEU A 9 -12.16 4.76 3.73
CA LEU A 9 -11.92 6.19 3.50
C LEU A 9 -10.97 6.42 2.33
N GLU A 10 -9.91 5.62 2.23
CA GLU A 10 -8.95 5.71 1.14
C GLU A 10 -9.55 5.24 -0.19
N TYR A 11 -10.39 4.21 -0.16
CA TYR A 11 -11.15 3.76 -1.33
C TYR A 11 -12.04 4.87 -1.88
N GLU A 12 -12.84 5.52 -1.04
CA GLU A 12 -13.70 6.64 -1.48
C GLU A 12 -12.86 7.80 -2.06
N ARG A 13 -11.71 8.10 -1.43
CA ARG A 13 -10.77 9.11 -1.90
C ARG A 13 -10.23 8.78 -3.30
N LEU A 14 -9.80 7.54 -3.52
CA LEU A 14 -9.29 7.09 -4.81
C LEU A 14 -10.42 7.01 -5.85
N LYS A 15 -11.61 6.55 -5.47
CA LYS A 15 -12.78 6.50 -6.35
C LYS A 15 -13.16 7.88 -6.88
N ALA A 16 -13.10 8.91 -6.04
CA ALA A 16 -13.30 10.29 -6.46
C ALA A 16 -12.21 10.80 -7.42
N LEU A 17 -10.96 10.35 -7.27
CA LEU A 17 -9.86 10.73 -8.17
C LEU A 17 -9.97 10.08 -9.55
N PHE A 18 -10.50 8.86 -9.62
CA PHE A 18 -10.67 8.09 -10.86
C PHE A 18 -12.12 8.10 -11.37
N SER A 19 -12.92 9.13 -11.02
CA SER A 19 -14.35 9.17 -11.35
C SER A 19 -14.65 9.40 -12.84
N SER A 20 -13.66 9.83 -13.63
CA SER A 20 -13.80 10.13 -15.06
C SER A 20 -13.59 8.93 -15.98
N VAL A 21 -13.53 7.71 -15.44
CA VAL A 21 -13.21 6.51 -16.22
C VAL A 21 -14.44 5.96 -16.95
N ASP A 22 -14.20 5.45 -18.16
CA ASP A 22 -15.19 4.86 -19.06
C ASP A 22 -16.02 3.76 -18.37
N SER A 23 -17.35 3.86 -18.49
CA SER A 23 -18.32 2.96 -17.84
C SER A 23 -18.14 1.50 -18.23
N SER A 24 -17.56 1.23 -19.41
CA SER A 24 -17.30 -0.13 -19.92
C SER A 24 -16.27 -0.92 -19.09
N LYS A 25 -15.43 -0.24 -18.30
CA LYS A 25 -14.40 -0.85 -17.43
C LYS A 25 -14.65 -0.64 -15.93
N SER A 26 -15.84 -0.15 -15.59
CA SER A 26 -16.16 0.31 -14.24
C SER A 26 -15.88 -0.73 -13.13
N GLU A 27 -16.23 -1.99 -13.33
CA GLU A 27 -15.99 -3.06 -12.33
C GLU A 27 -14.50 -3.36 -12.13
N LEU A 28 -13.74 -3.46 -13.22
CA LEU A 28 -12.29 -3.70 -13.15
C LEU A 28 -11.59 -2.56 -12.43
N VAL A 29 -11.96 -1.33 -12.75
CA VAL A 29 -11.42 -0.11 -12.16
C VAL A 29 -11.77 -0.03 -10.67
N ASP A 30 -13.02 -0.34 -10.30
CA ASP A 30 -13.46 -0.35 -8.92
C ASP A 30 -12.68 -1.36 -8.07
N ASN A 31 -12.45 -2.56 -8.60
CA ASN A 31 -11.63 -3.58 -7.95
C ASN A 31 -10.18 -3.13 -7.77
N LEU A 32 -9.57 -2.53 -8.80
CA LEU A 32 -8.21 -1.99 -8.72
C LEU A 32 -8.09 -0.84 -7.70
N ILE A 33 -9.12 0.01 -7.59
CA ILE A 33 -9.17 1.10 -6.62
C ILE A 33 -9.26 0.55 -5.18
N ASN A 34 -10.07 -0.50 -4.96
CA ASN A 34 -10.16 -1.17 -3.67
C ASN A 34 -8.82 -1.80 -3.26
N GLU A 35 -8.17 -2.51 -4.17
CA GLU A 35 -6.85 -3.09 -3.93
C GLU A 35 -5.80 -1.99 -3.66
N ALA A 36 -5.82 -0.90 -4.43
CA ALA A 36 -4.93 0.24 -4.22
C ALA A 36 -5.15 0.90 -2.84
N ALA A 37 -6.39 1.03 -2.39
CA ALA A 37 -6.73 1.58 -1.08
C ALA A 37 -6.18 0.70 0.05
N PHE A 38 -6.39 -0.63 -0.05
CA PHE A 38 -5.82 -1.59 0.90
C PHE A 38 -4.29 -1.47 0.96
N MET A 39 -3.62 -1.54 -0.20
CA MET A 39 -2.17 -1.45 -0.28
C MET A 39 -1.63 -0.13 0.27
N ARG A 40 -2.31 0.99 0.04
CA ARG A 40 -1.90 2.31 0.54
C ARG A 40 -1.88 2.36 2.07
N ILE A 41 -2.91 1.83 2.72
CA ILE A 41 -3.00 1.77 4.18
C ILE A 41 -1.94 0.83 4.76
N GLU A 42 -1.72 -0.33 4.14
CA GLU A 42 -0.66 -1.26 4.55
C GLU A 42 0.74 -0.67 4.41
N LEU A 43 1.00 0.09 3.34
CA LEU A 43 2.25 0.83 3.17
C LEU A 43 2.49 1.84 4.30
N ASP A 44 1.44 2.53 4.77
CA ASP A 44 1.56 3.45 5.91
C ASP A 44 1.85 2.70 7.22
N ASN A 45 1.19 1.55 7.44
CA ASN A 45 1.47 0.69 8.59
C ASN A 45 2.91 0.18 8.61
N LEU A 46 3.39 -0.33 7.47
CA LEU A 46 4.78 -0.78 7.32
C LEU A 46 5.77 0.36 7.50
N LYS A 47 5.47 1.55 6.97
CA LYS A 47 6.28 2.76 7.17
C LYS A 47 6.36 3.15 8.65
N HIS A 48 5.27 3.05 9.40
CA HIS A 48 5.28 3.28 10.85
C HIS A 48 6.14 2.25 11.57
N GLN A 49 6.07 0.97 11.22
CA GLN A 49 6.93 -0.06 11.79
C GLN A 49 8.41 0.19 11.50
N ILE A 50 8.74 0.52 10.25
CA ILE A 50 10.12 0.82 9.84
C ILE A 50 10.65 2.06 10.57
N LYS A 51 9.83 3.11 10.75
CA LYS A 51 10.21 4.30 11.53
C LYS A 51 10.48 3.97 12.99
N LYS A 52 9.67 3.08 13.58
CA LYS A 52 9.76 2.73 15.01
C LYS A 52 10.90 1.76 15.33
N TYR A 53 11.11 0.77 14.47
CA TYR A 53 12.00 -0.36 14.74
C TYR A 53 13.24 -0.42 13.84
N GLY A 54 13.32 0.45 12.84
CA GLY A 54 14.39 0.47 11.84
C GLY A 54 14.15 -0.47 10.67
N ALA A 55 14.75 -0.12 9.52
CA ALA A 55 14.74 -0.95 8.32
C ALA A 55 15.79 -2.07 8.37
N ILE A 56 16.82 -1.91 9.21
CA ILE A 56 17.94 -2.83 9.36
C ILE A 56 18.03 -3.25 10.83
N GLN A 57 18.20 -4.54 11.06
CA GLN A 57 18.59 -5.11 12.34
C GLN A 57 20.06 -5.52 12.30
N ILE A 58 20.77 -5.24 13.38
CA ILE A 58 22.17 -5.61 13.56
C ILE A 58 22.23 -6.72 14.62
N SER A 59 22.86 -7.84 14.29
CA SER A 59 23.07 -8.93 15.25
C SER A 59 24.15 -8.57 16.27
N SER A 60 24.24 -9.33 17.36
CA SER A 60 25.32 -9.18 18.34
C SER A 60 26.72 -9.37 17.75
N LYS A 61 26.83 -10.03 16.59
CA LYS A 61 28.09 -10.23 15.84
C LYS A 61 28.35 -9.13 14.78
N GLY A 62 27.50 -8.11 14.70
CA GLY A 62 27.62 -7.01 13.73
C GLY A 62 26.99 -7.28 12.36
N ASN A 63 26.41 -8.46 12.12
CA ASN A 63 25.77 -8.77 10.84
C ASN A 63 24.48 -7.96 10.67
N GLN A 64 24.34 -7.30 9.53
CA GLN A 64 23.15 -6.53 9.19
C GLN A 64 22.16 -7.37 8.38
N ARG A 65 20.88 -7.28 8.71
CA ARG A 65 19.79 -7.87 7.94
C ARG A 65 18.63 -6.88 7.81
N GLN A 66 17.98 -6.89 6.65
CA GLN A 66 16.74 -6.14 6.46
C GLN A 66 15.61 -6.73 7.31
N THR A 67 14.78 -5.86 7.89
CA THR A 67 13.59 -6.27 8.65
C THR A 67 12.49 -6.81 7.73
N GLU A 68 11.64 -7.70 8.26
CA GLU A 68 10.48 -8.21 7.50
C GLU A 68 9.54 -7.09 7.07
N ALA A 69 9.33 -6.08 7.92
CA ALA A 69 8.55 -4.88 7.55
C ALA A 69 9.17 -4.15 6.36
N ALA A 70 10.49 -3.97 6.34
CA ALA A 70 11.19 -3.32 5.22
C ALA A 70 11.16 -4.17 3.95
N LYS A 71 11.32 -5.50 4.05
CA LYS A 71 11.21 -6.40 2.89
C LYS A 71 9.81 -6.35 2.29
N TYR A 72 8.78 -6.44 3.15
CA TYR A 72 7.41 -6.43 2.68
C TYR A 72 7.03 -5.06 2.09
N TYR A 73 7.47 -3.96 2.70
CA TYR A 73 7.28 -2.62 2.15
C TYR A 73 7.80 -2.49 0.72
N THR A 74 9.02 -2.98 0.45
CA THR A 74 9.60 -2.95 -0.91
C THR A 74 8.76 -3.75 -1.91
N LYS A 75 8.27 -4.94 -1.52
CA LYS A 75 7.41 -5.74 -2.40
C LYS A 75 6.08 -5.03 -2.66
N LEU A 76 5.45 -4.52 -1.61
CA LEU A 76 4.13 -3.91 -1.66
C LEU A 76 4.13 -2.58 -2.42
N VAL A 77 5.17 -1.76 -2.27
CA VAL A 77 5.25 -0.47 -2.98
C VAL A 77 5.39 -0.66 -4.49
N ASN A 78 6.08 -1.72 -4.91
CA ASN A 78 6.17 -2.09 -6.33
C ASN A 78 4.82 -2.56 -6.87
N SER A 79 4.11 -3.43 -6.15
CA SER A 79 2.76 -3.86 -6.52
C SER A 79 1.78 -2.69 -6.59
N TYR A 80 1.81 -1.81 -5.58
CA TYR A 80 0.99 -0.59 -5.56
C TYR A 80 1.30 0.32 -6.75
N GLY A 81 2.58 0.53 -7.06
CA GLY A 81 3.00 1.31 -8.22
C GLY A 81 2.48 0.73 -9.54
N THR A 82 2.45 -0.59 -9.68
CA THR A 82 1.87 -1.26 -10.85
C THR A 82 0.35 -1.04 -10.94
N VAL A 83 -0.38 -1.18 -9.83
CA VAL A 83 -1.84 -0.94 -9.82
C VAL A 83 -2.18 0.50 -10.15
N ILE A 84 -1.47 1.48 -9.56
CA ILE A 84 -1.69 2.90 -9.87
C ILE A 84 -1.38 3.21 -11.33
N LYS A 85 -0.34 2.60 -11.92
CA LYS A 85 -0.05 2.75 -13.35
C LYS A 85 -1.13 2.19 -14.25
N THR A 86 -1.79 1.09 -13.85
CA THR A 86 -2.90 0.50 -14.60
C THR A 86 -4.17 1.35 -14.51
N LEU A 87 -4.33 2.14 -13.45
CA LEU A 87 -5.46 3.04 -13.24
C LEU A 87 -5.34 4.39 -13.98
N ASN A 88 -4.12 4.80 -14.33
CA ASN A 88 -3.83 6.01 -15.13
C ASN A 88 -3.86 5.70 -16.64
#